data_AF-A0A529NUM4-F1
#
_entry.id   AF-A0A529NUM4-F1
#
_cell.length_a   1.000
_cell.length_b   1.000
_cell.length_c   1.000
_cell.angle_alpha   90.00
_cell.angle_beta   90.00
_cell.angle_gamma   90.00
#
_symmetry.space_group_name_H-M   'P 1'
#
loop_
_entity.id
_entity.type
_entity.pdbx_description
1 polymer ?
#
loop_
_entity_poly.entity_id
_entity_poly.type
_entity_poly.pdbx_seq_one_letter_code
_entity_poly.pdbx_strand_id
1 'polypeptide(L)' 'MLRKLLIGTALATSFAFSAHAADVKEVQMLHWWTSGGEAAALNVLKQDLAKEGFAWK' A
#
# COMPACT_ATOMS: atom_id res chain seq x y z
N MET A 1 30.51 -21.80 30.40
CA MET A 1 30.51 -20.55 29.61
C MET A 1 29.76 -20.69 28.27
N LEU A 2 29.83 -21.85 27.62
CA LEU A 2 29.09 -22.15 26.36
C LEU A 2 27.55 -22.05 26.45
N ARG A 3 26.94 -22.42 27.58
CA ARG A 3 25.49 -22.29 27.84
C ARG A 3 24.99 -20.84 27.90
N LYS A 4 25.82 -19.89 28.37
CA LYS A 4 25.50 -18.46 28.39
C LYS A 4 25.58 -17.84 26.99
N LEU A 5 26.46 -18.38 26.14
CA LEU A 5 26.62 -17.96 24.74
C LEU A 5 25.43 -18.40 23.87
N LEU A 6 24.90 -19.61 24.10
CA LEU A 6 23.75 -20.16 23.37
C LEU A 6 22.43 -19.43 23.67
N ILE A 7 22.25 -18.93 24.90
CA ILE A 7 21.06 -18.14 25.27
C ILE A 7 21.14 -16.71 24.69
N GLY A 8 22.34 -16.13 24.60
CA GLY A 8 22.55 -14.81 24.00
C GLY A 8 22.36 -14.76 22.49
N THR A 9 22.53 -15.88 21.79
CA THR A 9 22.35 -15.98 20.33
C THR A 9 20.90 -16.19 19.90
N ALA A 10 20.05 -16.74 20.76
CA ALA A 10 18.63 -16.98 20.45
C ALA A 10 17.76 -15.71 20.47
N LEU A 11 18.21 -14.62 21.11
CA LEU A 11 17.44 -13.38 21.23
C LEU A 11 17.66 -12.38 20.08
N ALA A 12 18.69 -12.61 19.24
CA ALA A 12 19.04 -11.68 18.16
C ALA A 12 18.18 -11.87 16.89
N THR A 13 17.48 -13.00 16.74
CA THR A 13 16.72 -13.33 15.52
C THR A 13 15.26 -12.88 15.56
N SER A 14 14.75 -12.38 16.69
CA SER A 14 13.32 -12.06 16.86
C SER A 14 12.90 -10.64 16.44
N PHE A 15 13.83 -9.78 16.00
CA PHE A 15 13.53 -8.38 15.67
C PHE A 15 13.42 -8.06 14.16
N ALA A 16 13.53 -9.06 13.27
CA ALA A 16 13.59 -8.80 11.83
C ALA A 16 12.23 -8.80 11.10
N PHE A 17 11.09 -8.73 11.82
CA PHE A 17 9.80 -8.51 11.18
C PHE A 17 9.51 -7.01 11.08
N SER A 18 10.09 -6.37 10.05
CA SER A 18 9.62 -5.07 9.60
C SER A 18 8.22 -5.24 9.04
N ALA A 19 7.20 -4.77 9.78
CA ALA A 19 5.85 -4.67 9.28
C ALA A 19 5.85 -3.62 8.15
N HIS A 20 5.96 -4.08 6.90
CA HIS A 20 5.74 -3.22 5.74
C HIS A 20 4.24 -2.97 5.65
N ALA A 21 3.77 -1.83 6.15
CA ALA A 21 2.48 -1.31 5.75
C ALA A 21 2.56 -1.07 4.23
N ALA A 22 1.63 -1.65 3.47
CA ALA A 22 1.55 -1.33 2.05
C ALA A 22 1.16 0.16 1.94
N ASP A 23 2.07 0.99 1.43
CA ASP A 23 1.76 2.38 1.05
C ASP A 23 0.74 2.33 -0.10
N VAL A 24 -0.55 2.33 0.25
CA VAL A 24 -1.62 2.42 -0.73
C VAL A 24 -1.57 3.81 -1.33
N LYS A 25 -1.22 3.90 -2.61
CA LYS A 25 -1.21 5.16 -3.34
C LYS A 25 -2.66 5.59 -3.58
N GLU A 26 -3.23 6.44 -2.73
CA GLU A 26 -4.61 6.92 -2.86
C GLU A 26 -4.71 8.21 -3.70
N VAL A 27 -5.73 8.30 -4.56
CA VAL A 27 -6.11 9.53 -5.27
C VAL A 27 -7.50 9.97 -4.83
N GLN A 28 -7.59 11.24 -4.40
CA GLN A 28 -8.85 11.95 -4.14
C GLN A 28 -8.96 13.07 -5.16
N MET A 29 -10.06 13.10 -5.91
CA MET A 29 -10.28 14.11 -6.94
C MET A 29 -11.59 14.85 -6.68
N LEU A 30 -11.49 16.16 -6.50
CA LEU A 30 -12.66 17.04 -6.58
C LEU A 30 -12.96 17.31 -8.05
N HIS A 31 -14.20 17.05 -8.48
CA HIS A 31 -14.64 17.33 -9.85
C HIS A 31 -16.09 17.81 -9.89
N TRP A 32 -16.46 18.50 -10.97
CA TRP A 32 -17.84 18.97 -11.24
C TRP A 32 -18.46 18.27 -12.45
N TRP A 33 -17.83 17.21 -12.96
CA TRP A 33 -18.40 16.34 -13.99
C TRP A 33 -19.69 15.69 -13.50
N THR A 34 -20.78 15.89 -14.23
CA THR A 34 -22.14 15.45 -13.83
C THR A 34 -22.91 14.80 -14.97
N SER A 35 -22.47 14.97 -16.22
CA SER A 35 -23.10 14.35 -17.38
C SER A 35 -22.70 12.88 -17.54
N GLY A 36 -23.53 12.11 -18.27
CA GLY A 36 -23.28 10.68 -18.50
C GLY A 36 -21.99 10.39 -19.30
N GLY A 37 -21.64 11.27 -20.26
CA GLY A 37 -20.40 11.14 -21.02
C GLY A 37 -19.15 11.39 -20.17
N GLU A 38 -19.23 12.36 -19.24
CA GLU A 38 -18.13 12.62 -18.32
C GLU A 38 -17.95 11.50 -17.29
N ALA A 39 -19.03 10.85 -16.86
CA ALA A 39 -18.96 9.66 -16.01
C ALA A 39 -18.24 8.48 -16.71
N ALA A 40 -18.44 8.32 -18.02
CA ALA A 40 -17.73 7.33 -18.81
C ALA A 40 -16.23 7.64 -18.88
N ALA A 41 -15.85 8.90 -19.11
CA ALA A 41 -14.45 9.33 -19.09
C ALA A 41 -13.80 9.15 -17.70
N LEU A 42 -14.55 9.42 -16.62
CA LEU A 42 -14.10 9.18 -15.24
C LEU A 42 -13.79 7.70 -15.00
N ASN A 43 -14.59 6.80 -15.57
CA ASN A 43 -14.34 5.36 -15.45
C ASN A 43 -13.06 4.93 -16.18
N VAL A 44 -12.76 5.51 -17.35
CA VAL A 44 -11.48 5.27 -18.05
C VAL A 44 -10.30 5.71 -17.19
N LEU A 45 -10.37 6.92 -16.62
CA LEU A 45 -9.33 7.44 -15.72
C LEU A 45 -9.12 6.55 -14.49
N LYS A 46 -10.21 6.10 -13.84
CA LYS A 46 -10.15 5.17 -12.70
C LYS A 46 -9.46 3.86 -13.06
N GLN A 47 -9.75 3.32 -14.24
CA GLN A 47 -9.13 2.08 -14.71
C GLN A 47 -7.63 2.25 -14.94
N ASP A 48 -7.20 3.38 -15.51
CA ASP A 48 -5.79 3.64 -15.76
C ASP A 48 -5.01 3.83 -14.45
N LEU A 49 -5.57 4.57 -13.50
CA LEU A 49 -4.99 4.71 -12.16
C LEU A 49 -4.90 3.37 -11.43
N ALA A 50 -5.89 2.49 -11.57
CA ALA A 50 -5.85 1.15 -11.00
C ALA A 50 -4.70 0.31 -11.61
N LYS A 51 -4.45 0.42 -12.93
CA LYS A 51 -3.30 -0.24 -13.58
C LYS A 51 -1.95 0.26 -13.06
N GLU A 52 -1.89 1.54 -12.68
CA GLU A 52 -0.70 2.14 -12.05
C GLU A 52 -0.57 1.84 -10.56
N GLY A 53 -1.53 1.10 -9.98
CA GLY A 53 -1.52 0.68 -8.58
C GLY A 53 -2.06 1.75 -7.62
N PHE A 54 -2.81 2.74 -8.12
CA PHE A 54 -3.50 3.70 -7.27
C PHE A 54 -4.89 3.20 -6.87
N ALA A 55 -5.25 3.43 -5.61
CA ALA A 55 -6.60 3.27 -5.12
C ALA A 55 -7.37 4.59 -5.28
N TRP A 56 -8.59 4.51 -5.82
CA TRP A 56 -9.47 5.66 -5.95
C TRP A 56 -10.38 5.79 -4.73
N LYS A 57 -10.50 6.99 -4.18
CA LYS A 57 -11.35 7.29 -3.01
C LYS A 57 -12.37 8.39 -3.29
#